data_AF-A0AAD5WF58-F1
#
_entry.id   AF-A0AAD5WF58-F1
#
_cell.length_a   1.000
_cell.length_b   1.000
_cell.length_c   1.000
_cell.angle_alpha   90.00
_cell.angle_beta   90.00
_cell.angle_gamma   90.00
#
_symmetry.space_group_name_H-M   'P 1'
#
loop_
_entity.id
_entity.type
_entity.pdbx_description
1 polymer ?
#
loop_
_entity_poly.entity_id
_entity_poly.type
_entity_poly.pdbx_seq_one_letter_code
_entity_poly.pdbx_strand_id
1 'polypeptide(L)' 'MDPALWGAFFTVFVNFLDSRGAVTDEQKAAWKELGKVFDEECQNHLKELGLPHV' A
#
# COMPACT_ATOMS: atom_id res chain seq x y z
N MET A 1 -7.14 -10.14 7.38
CA MET A 1 -7.62 -9.25 6.30
C MET A 1 -7.35 -9.94 4.98
N ASP A 2 -8.10 -9.61 3.92
CA ASP A 2 -7.72 -10.05 2.58
C ASP A 2 -6.31 -9.53 2.26
N PRO A 3 -5.33 -10.38 1.90
CA PRO A 3 -3.94 -9.97 1.67
C PRO A 3 -3.78 -8.90 0.59
N ALA A 4 -4.68 -8.82 -0.39
CA ALA A 4 -4.64 -7.79 -1.43
C ALA A 4 -4.91 -6.38 -0.89
N LEU A 5 -5.44 -6.25 0.34
CA LEU A 5 -5.73 -4.96 0.95
C LEU A 5 -4.48 -4.21 1.42
N TRP A 6 -3.35 -4.89 1.60
CA TRP A 6 -2.09 -4.24 1.97
C TRP A 6 -1.61 -3.27 0.88
N GLY A 7 -1.57 -3.71 -0.38
CA GLY A 7 -1.32 -2.82 -1.52
C GLY A 7 -2.44 -1.80 -1.77
N ALA A 8 -3.71 -2.18 -1.59
CA ALA A 8 -4.86 -1.29 -1.84
C ALA A 8 -4.93 -0.11 -0.86
N PHE A 9 -4.42 -0.27 0.37
CA PHE A 9 -4.44 0.76 1.41
C PHE A 9 -3.87 2.10 0.93
N PHE A 10 -2.74 2.08 0.22
CA PHE A 10 -2.06 3.31 -0.20
C PHE A 10 -2.87 4.11 -1.21
N THR A 11 -3.72 3.46 -2.02
CA THR A 11 -4.67 4.16 -2.89
C THR A 11 -5.71 4.92 -2.06
N VAL A 12 -6.28 4.28 -1.03
CA VAL A 12 -7.24 4.91 -0.11
C VAL A 12 -6.58 6.07 0.64
N PHE A 13 -5.35 5.87 1.11
CA PHE A 13 -4.62 6.85 1.89
C PHE A 13 -4.25 8.09 1.07
N VAL A 14 -3.72 7.91 -0.14
CA VAL A 14 -3.40 9.03 -1.04
C VAL A 14 -4.65 9.82 -1.42
N ASN A 15 -5.76 9.14 -1.71
CA ASN A 15 -7.04 9.81 -1.98
C ASN A 15 -7.53 10.62 -0.77
N PHE A 16 -7.34 10.10 0.44
CA PHE A 16 -7.63 10.83 1.66
C PHE A 16 -6.74 12.08 1.79
N LEU A 17 -5.44 11.97 1.55
CA LEU A 17 -4.52 13.11 1.59
C LEU A 17 -4.95 14.19 0.59
N ASP A 18 -5.30 13.80 -0.64
CA ASP A 18 -5.76 14.73 -1.70
C ASP A 18 -7.07 15.44 -1.30
N SER A 19 -7.93 14.77 -0.51
CA SER A 19 -9.14 15.38 0.05
C SER A 19 -8.87 16.41 1.16
N ARG A 20 -7.66 16.43 1.73
CA ARG A 20 -7.24 17.35 2.81
C ARG A 20 -6.31 18.46 2.31
N GLY A 21 -5.76 18.32 1.12
CA GLY A 21 -4.89 19.29 0.46
C GLY A 21 -4.23 18.67 -0.77
N ALA A 22 -3.73 19.50 -1.68
CA ALA A 22 -3.14 18.99 -2.91
C ALA A 22 -1.92 18.11 -2.63
N VAL A 23 -1.95 16.88 -3.16
CA VAL A 23 -0.79 15.99 -3.20
C VAL A 23 -0.19 16.06 -4.60
N THR A 24 1.10 16.40 -4.70
CA THR A 24 1.77 16.51 -6.00
C THR A 24 1.91 15.16 -6.68
N ASP A 25 2.07 15.14 -7.99
CA ASP A 25 2.28 13.90 -8.75
C ASP A 25 3.53 13.15 -8.27
N GLU A 26 4.59 13.88 -7.90
CA GLU A 26 5.81 13.30 -7.32
C GLU A 26 5.53 12.62 -5.98
N GLN A 27 4.73 13.24 -5.11
CA GLN A 27 4.32 12.64 -3.84
C GLN A 27 3.41 11.42 -4.05
N LYS A 28 2.48 11.47 -5.02
CA LYS A 28 1.64 10.31 -5.40
C LYS A 28 2.49 9.15 -5.90
N ALA A 29 3.51 9.42 -6.72
CA ALA A 29 4.45 8.41 -7.18
C ALA A 29 5.28 7.81 -6.03
N ALA A 30 5.75 8.64 -5.10
CA ALA A 30 6.48 8.19 -3.91
C ALA A 30 5.62 7.28 -3.03
N TRP A 31 4.35 7.62 -2.79
CA TRP A 31 3.42 6.77 -2.05
C TRP A 31 3.13 5.45 -2.75
N LYS A 32 3.05 5.46 -4.08
CA LYS A 32 2.88 4.23 -4.87
C LYS A 32 4.08 3.29 -4.72
N GLU A 33 5.30 3.82 -4.78
CA GLU A 33 6.51 3.00 -4.60
C GLU A 33 6.62 2.48 -3.16
N LEU A 34 6.35 3.33 -2.17
CA LEU A 34 6.31 2.91 -0.77
C LEU A 34 5.28 1.81 -0.56
N GLY A 35 4.07 1.96 -1.13
CA GLY A 35 3.02 0.96 -1.01
C GLY A 35 3.37 -0.38 -1.64
N LYS A 36 4.11 -0.36 -2.75
CA LYS A 36 4.64 -1.58 -3.38
C LYS A 36 5.64 -2.30 -2.47
N VAL A 37 6.65 -1.60 -1.96
CA VAL A 37 7.66 -2.19 -1.07
C VAL A 37 7.02 -2.72 0.22
N PHE A 38 6.05 -1.99 0.76
CA PHE A 38 5.30 -2.41 1.93
C PHE A 38 4.49 -3.69 1.68
N ASP A 39 3.76 -3.75 0.56
CA ASP A 39 2.96 -4.92 0.19
C ASP A 39 3.86 -6.16 -0.02
N GLU A 40 4.96 -6.02 -0.76
CA GLU A 40 5.93 -7.10 -0.97
C GLU A 40 6.42 -7.71 0.36
N GLU A 41 6.80 -6.88 1.33
CA GLU A 41 7.24 -7.35 2.64
C GLU A 41 6.11 -8.01 3.43
N CYS A 42 4.89 -7.46 3.38
CA CYS A 42 3.73 -8.07 4.03
C CYS A 42 3.40 -9.44 3.44
N GLN A 43 3.42 -9.59 2.11
CA GLN A 43 3.15 -10.88 1.46
C GLN A 43 4.22 -11.91 1.81
N ASN A 44 5.50 -11.51 1.81
CA ASN A 44 6.61 -12.37 2.23
C ASN A 44 6.43 -12.84 3.68
N HIS A 45 6.13 -11.93 4.59
CA HIS A 45 5.93 -12.26 6.00
C HIS A 45 4.69 -13.16 6.22
N LEU A 46 3.58 -12.89 5.53
CA LEU A 46 2.39 -13.74 5.57
C LEU A 46 2.71 -15.17 5.08
N LYS A 47 3.49 -15.30 4.01
CA LYS A 47 3.96 -16.59 3.50
C LYS A 47 4.81 -17.34 4.51
N GLU A 48 5.76 -16.67 5.17
CA GLU A 48 6.59 -17.27 6.22
C GLU A 48 5.77 -17.82 7.40
N LEU A 49 4.69 -17.11 7.75
CA LEU A 49 3.77 -17.52 8.81
C LEU A 49 2.78 -18.61 8.38
N GLY A 50 2.80 -19.04 7.11
CA GLY A 50 1.82 -19.99 6.56
C GLY A 50 0.40 -19.42 6.47
N LEU A 51 0.27 -18.09 6.41
CA LEU A 51 -1.01 -17.38 6.31
C LEU A 51 -1.38 -17.12 4.84
N PRO A 52 -2.66 -16.81 4.55
CA PRO A 52 -3.08 -16.37 3.22
C PRO A 52 -2.24 -15.17 2.74
N HIS A 53 -1.77 -15.22 1.50
CA HIS A 53 -0.95 -14.21 0.81
C HIS A 53 -1.26 -14.24 -0.69
N VAL A 54 -0.86 -13.20 -1.42
CA VAL A 54 -1.04 -13.06 -2.89
C VAL A 54 0.26 -12.73 -3.60
#